data_AF-A0A1G8BN82-F1
#
_entry.id   AF-A0A1G8BN82-F1
#
_cell.length_a   1.000
_cell.length_b   1.000
_cell.length_c   1.000
_cell.angle_alpha   90.00
_cell.angle_beta   90.00
_cell.angle_gamma   90.00
#
_symmetry.space_group_name_H-M   'P 1'
#
loop_
_entity.id
_entity.type
_entity.pdbx_description
1 polymer ?
#
loop_
_entity_poly.entity_id
_entity_poly.type
_entity_poly.pdbx_seq_one_letter_code
_entity_poly.pdbx_strand_id
1 'polypeptide(L)' 'MDQHAPEEQEQDDLLSTLEVIEDQPLSTRAAAYESLHDTLARRLESAPTGSATRP' A
#
# COMPACT_ATOMS: atom_id res chain seq x y z
N MET A 1 -15.84 18.61 -1.40
CA MET A 1 -14.59 17.84 -1.44
C MET A 1 -14.60 17.02 -0.17
N ASP A 2 -14.98 15.75 -0.30
CA ASP A 2 -14.94 14.79 0.80
C ASP A 2 -13.48 14.65 1.24
N GLN A 3 -13.19 15.00 2.49
CA GLN A 3 -11.86 14.84 3.05
C GLN A 3 -11.76 13.41 3.57
N HIS A 4 -11.15 12.50 2.80
CA HIS A 4 -10.81 11.17 3.29
C HIS A 4 -9.80 11.30 4.43
N ALA A 5 -9.97 10.47 5.46
CA ALA A 5 -8.98 10.33 6.52
C ALA A 5 -7.63 9.90 5.91
N PRO A 6 -6.48 10.25 6.52
CA PRO A 6 -5.17 9.89 5.96
C PRO A 6 -5.01 8.39 5.72
N GLU A 7 -5.61 7.54 6.56
CA GLU A 7 -5.61 6.07 6.39
C GLU A 7 -6.45 5.61 5.20
N GLU A 8 -7.54 6.30 4.90
CA GLU A 8 -8.42 6.02 3.75
C GLU A 8 -7.72 6.43 2.44
N GLN A 9 -7.05 7.59 2.44
CA GLN A 9 -6.25 8.05 1.31
C GLN A 9 -5.11 7.07 0.98
N GLU A 10 -4.44 6.53 2.01
CA GLU A 10 -3.39 5.52 1.81
C GLU A 10 -3.92 4.19 1.26
N GLN A 11 -5.14 3.80 1.65
CA GLN A 11 -5.82 2.63 1.08
C GLN A 11 -6.18 2.87 -0.39
N ASP A 12 -6.70 4.05 -0.73
CA ASP A 12 -7.02 4.43 -2.10
C ASP A 12 -5.76 4.44 -2.99
N ASP A 13 -4.65 4.99 -2.49
CA ASP A 13 -3.37 5.01 -3.20
C ASP A 13 -2.83 3.57 -3.42
N LEU A 14 -2.99 2.69 -2.43
CA LEU A 14 -2.62 1.27 -2.56
C LEU A 14 -3.49 0.56 -3.59
N LEU A 15 -4.81 0.76 -3.57
CA LEU A 15 -5.73 0.18 -4.54
C LEU A 15 -5.40 0.62 -5.96
N SER A 16 -5.16 1.93 -6.17
CA SER A 16 -4.74 2.45 -7.47
C SER A 16 -3.41 1.83 -7.95
N THR A 17 -2.47 1.61 -7.03
CA THR A 17 -1.19 0.95 -7.36
C THR A 17 -1.41 -0.51 -7.79
N LEU A 18 -2.31 -1.25 -7.10
CA LEU A 18 -2.64 -2.63 -7.46
C LEU A 18 -3.30 -2.71 -8.83
N GLU A 19 -4.23 -1.80 -9.16
CA GLU A 19 -4.86 -1.73 -10.48
C GLU A 19 -3.80 -1.57 -11.59
N VAL A 20 -2.79 -0.72 -11.39
CA VAL A 20 -1.69 -0.54 -12.34
C VAL A 20 -0.85 -1.82 -12.50
N ILE A 21 -0.62 -2.57 -11.41
CA ILE A 21 0.12 -3.85 -11.48
C ILE A 21 -0.72 -4.90 -12.22
N GLU A 22 -2.02 -4.93 -11.98
CA GLU A 22 -2.95 -5.87 -12.61
C GLU A 22 -3.21 -5.59 -14.08
N ASP A 23 -2.91 -4.39 -14.59
CA ASP A 23 -2.95 -4.11 -16.03
C ASP A 23 -1.70 -4.61 -16.76
N GLN A 24 -0.63 -4.96 -16.03
CA GLN A 24 0.61 -5.46 -16.61
C GLN A 24 0.49 -6.92 -17.12
N PRO A 25 1.36 -7.34 -18.07
CA PRO A 25 1.48 -8.74 -18.47
C PRO A 25 1.76 -9.65 -17.27
N LEU A 26 1.16 -10.85 -17.27
CA LEU A 26 1.28 -11.80 -16.16
C LEU A 26 2.74 -12.11 -15.78
N SER A 27 3.64 -12.15 -16.76
CA SER A 27 5.07 -12.43 -16.56
C SER A 27 5.80 -11.37 -15.74
N THR A 28 5.28 -10.15 -15.63
CA THR A 28 5.93 -9.05 -14.89
C THR A 28 5.31 -8.80 -13.53
N ARG A 29 4.06 -9.23 -13.30
CA ARG A 29 3.31 -8.94 -12.06
C ARG A 29 4.00 -9.45 -10.80
N ALA A 30 4.62 -10.63 -10.85
CA ALA A 30 5.29 -11.21 -9.68
C ALA A 30 6.39 -10.28 -9.14
N ALA A 31 7.25 -9.76 -10.02
CA ALA A 31 8.32 -8.84 -9.63
C ALA A 31 7.76 -7.49 -9.14
N ALA A 32 6.66 -7.00 -9.73
CA ALA A 32 6.00 -5.78 -9.29
C ALA A 32 5.38 -5.93 -7.88
N TYR A 33 4.74 -7.07 -7.59
CA TYR A 33 4.21 -7.37 -6.26
C TYR A 33 5.31 -7.53 -5.21
N GLU A 34 6.44 -8.15 -5.58
CA GLU A 34 7.61 -8.25 -4.68
C GLU A 34 8.14 -6.87 -4.31
N SER A 35 8.27 -5.96 -5.28
CA SER A 35 8.69 -4.59 -5.03
C SER A 35 7.70 -3.80 -4.16
N LEU A 36 6.39 -3.97 -4.39
CA LEU A 36 5.35 -3.37 -3.56
C LEU A 36 5.41 -3.90 -2.13
N HIS A 37 5.54 -5.22 -1.96
CA HIS A 37 5.68 -5.88 -0.66
C HIS A 37 6.88 -5.32 0.12
N ASP A 38 8.05 -5.24 -0.51
CA ASP A 38 9.25 -4.69 0.11
C ASP A 38 9.08 -3.24 0.58
N THR A 39 8.32 -2.46 -0.18
CA THR A 39 8.01 -1.07 0.17
C THR A 39 7.10 -1.00 1.39
N LEU A 40 6.05 -1.82 1.42
CA LEU A 40 5.14 -1.91 2.57
C LEU A 40 5.85 -2.43 3.83
N ALA A 41 6.71 -3.44 3.69
CA ALA A 41 7.51 -3.97 4.78
C ALA A 41 8.44 -2.91 5.39
N ARG A 42 9.17 -2.14 4.56
CA ARG A 42 10.00 -1.01 5.02
C ARG A 42 9.17 0.05 5.73
N ARG A 43 7.97 0.34 5.23
CA ARG A 43 7.06 1.32 5.82
C ARG A 43 6.59 0.88 7.21
N LEU A 44 6.21 -0.39 7.36
CA LEU A 44 5.81 -0.96 8.64
C LEU A 44 6.95 -0.94 9.66
N GLU A 45 8.18 -1.27 9.23
CA GLU A 45 9.37 -1.22 10.10
C GLU A 45 9.71 0.21 10.53
N SER A 46 9.42 1.20 9.67
CA SER A 46 9.69 2.62 9.93
C SER A 46 8.58 3.32 10.71
N ALA A 47 7.41 2.69 10.85
CA ALA A 47 6.29 3.27 11.58
C ALA A 47 6.58 3.18 13.09
N PRO A 48 6.44 4.28 13.86
CA PRO A 48 6.51 4.17 15.32
C PRO A 48 5.42 3.20 15.77
N THR A 49 5.78 2.20 16.57
CA THR A 49 4.88 1.20 17.17
C THR A 49 3.96 1.84 18.23
N GLY A 50 3.27 2.91 17.86
CA GLY A 50 2.49 3.77 18.74
C GLY A 50 0.99 3.83 18.42
N SER A 51 0.54 3.15 17.36
CA SER A 51 -0.89 3.06 17.01
C SER A 51 -1.51 1.70 17.38
N ALA A 52 -0.99 1.04 18.42
CA ALA A 52 -1.71 0.00 19.15
C ALA A 52 -2.49 0.66 20.31
N THR A 53 -3.40 1.57 20.00
CA THR A 53 -4.50 1.94 20.89
C THR A 53 -5.74 2.07 20.03
N ARG A 54 -6.39 0.94 19.81
CA ARG A 54 -7.80 0.91 19.44
C ARG A 54 -8.59 0.79 20.76
N PRO A 55 -9.61 1.64 21.01
CA PRO A 55 -10.46 1.53 22.21
C PRO A 55 -11.25 0.22 22.25
#